data_AF-A0A402D3K1-F1
#
_entry.id   AF-A0A402D3K1-F1
#
_cell.length_a   1.000
_cell.length_b   1.000
_cell.length_c   1.000
_cell.angle_alpha   90.00
_cell.angle_beta   90.00
_cell.angle_gamma   90.00
#
_symmetry.space_group_name_H-M   'P 1'
#
loop_
_entity.id
_entity.type
_entity.pdbx_description
1 polymer ?
#
loop_
_entity_poly.entity_id
_entity_poly.type
_entity_poly.pdbx_seq_one_letter_code
_entity_poly.pdbx_strand_id
1 'polypeptide(L)'
;MSTEEQPVSESAAGPVTHCPTCNRKLLTQTSALCNWCGAKISDPNYQERAAQTRLAADATERARIAAIIQEEGRYGVLGRLKRRAKGVTGAPQVEPLNPNEL
;
A
#
# COMPACT_ATOMS: atom_id res chain seq x y z
N MET A 1 31.20 -22.82 -4.66
CA MET A 1 29.79 -22.54 -4.98
C MET A 1 29.02 -22.69 -3.69
N SER A 2 28.88 -21.60 -2.93
CA SER A 2 28.19 -21.61 -1.64
C SER A 2 26.71 -21.39 -1.91
N THR A 3 25.90 -22.43 -1.77
CA THR A 3 24.45 -22.32 -1.69
C THR A 3 24.09 -21.85 -0.29
N GLU A 4 23.80 -20.56 -0.19
CA GLU A 4 23.24 -19.92 1.00
C GLU A 4 21.76 -20.31 1.07
N GLU A 5 21.46 -21.28 1.93
CA GLU A 5 20.09 -21.74 2.19
C GLU A 5 19.34 -20.62 2.94
N GLN A 6 18.40 -19.99 2.24
CA GLN A 6 17.46 -19.05 2.84
C GLN A 6 16.52 -19.79 3.79
N PRO A 7 16.31 -19.33 5.05
CA PRO A 7 15.28 -19.88 5.90
C PRO A 7 13.91 -19.44 5.37
N VAL A 8 13.22 -20.33 4.65
CA VAL A 8 11.80 -20.15 4.34
C VAL A 8 11.06 -20.13 5.67
N SER A 9 10.57 -18.94 6.01
CA SER A 9 9.84 -18.69 7.24
C SER A 9 8.57 -19.55 7.25
N GLU A 10 8.60 -20.62 8.04
CA GLU A 10 7.43 -21.42 8.41
C GLU A 10 6.42 -20.47 9.06
N SER A 11 5.55 -19.95 8.21
CA SER A 11 4.37 -19.18 8.60
C SER A 11 3.49 -20.09 9.41
N ALA A 12 3.51 -19.88 10.73
CA ALA A 12 2.64 -20.44 11.74
C ALA A 12 1.35 -21.05 11.15
N ALA A 13 1.37 -22.36 10.89
CA ALA A 13 0.21 -23.12 10.46
C ALA A 13 -0.72 -23.27 11.67
N GLY A 14 -1.51 -22.22 11.94
CA GLY A 14 -2.60 -22.28 12.90
C GLY A 14 -3.59 -23.41 12.55
N PRO A 15 -4.46 -23.82 13.49
CA PRO A 15 -5.40 -24.90 13.26
C PRO A 15 -6.25 -24.63 12.01
N VAL A 16 -6.21 -25.58 11.08
CA VAL A 16 -6.97 -25.52 9.82
C VAL A 16 -8.45 -25.36 10.15
N THR A 17 -8.97 -24.14 10.02
CA THR A 17 -10.34 -23.84 10.41
C THR A 17 -11.27 -24.16 9.24
N HIS A 18 -12.23 -25.06 9.46
CA HIS A 18 -13.27 -25.39 8.50
C HIS A 18 -14.51 -24.54 8.76
N CYS A 19 -15.31 -24.26 7.73
CA CYS A 19 -16.57 -23.56 7.90
C CYS A 19 -17.59 -24.45 8.64
N PRO A 20 -18.23 -23.98 9.72
CA PRO A 20 -19.24 -24.79 10.43
C PRO A 20 -20.50 -25.06 9.60
N THR A 21 -20.77 -24.27 8.56
CA THR A 21 -21.98 -24.39 7.73
C THR A 21 -21.78 -25.31 6.54
N CYS A 22 -20.70 -25.14 5.77
CA CYS A 22 -20.46 -25.91 4.54
C CYS A 22 -19.31 -26.91 4.65
N ASN A 23 -18.66 -26.99 5.81
CA ASN A 23 -17.52 -27.85 6.12
C ASN A 23 -16.31 -27.74 5.18
N ARG A 24 -16.25 -26.70 4.34
CA ARG A 24 -15.09 -26.45 3.47
C ARG A 24 -13.97 -25.77 4.25
N LYS A 25 -12.72 -26.10 3.88
CA LYS A 25 -11.52 -25.45 4.39
C LYS A 25 -11.54 -23.96 4.04
N LEU A 26 -11.32 -23.11 5.05
CA LEU A 26 -11.24 -21.67 4.84
C LEU A 26 -9.91 -21.31 4.16
N LEU A 27 -9.99 -20.53 3.06
CA LEU A 27 -8.82 -20.09 2.30
C LEU A 27 -8.02 -18.99 3.02
N THR A 28 -8.73 -18.12 3.74
CA THR A 28 -8.15 -16.97 4.44
C THR A 28 -8.79 -16.82 5.81
N GLN A 29 -8.04 -16.26 6.75
CA GLN A 29 -8.54 -15.83 8.06
C GLN A 29 -8.65 -14.30 8.10
N THR A 30 -9.11 -13.65 7.04
CA THR A 30 -9.27 -12.19 7.02
C THR A 30 -10.72 -11.75 7.15
N SER A 31 -11.69 -12.57 6.76
CA SER A 31 -13.11 -12.25 6.83
C SER A 31 -13.78 -12.90 8.04
N ALA A 32 -14.90 -12.34 8.50
CA ALA A 32 -15.82 -13.02 9.40
C ALA A 32 -16.80 -13.95 8.65
N LEU A 33 -16.64 -14.08 7.33
CA LEU A 33 -17.52 -14.81 6.42
C LEU A 33 -16.72 -15.94 5.75
N CYS A 34 -17.38 -17.06 5.50
CA CYS A 34 -16.81 -18.15 4.73
C CYS A 34 -16.62 -17.74 3.26
N ASN A 35 -15.42 -18.00 2.71
CA ASN A 35 -15.09 -17.73 1.31
C ASN A 35 -15.90 -18.58 0.30
N TRP A 36 -16.56 -19.64 0.75
CA TRP A 36 -17.28 -20.57 -0.13
C TRP A 36 -18.79 -20.38 -0.10
N CYS A 37 -19.39 -20.39 1.10
CA CYS A 37 -20.84 -20.29 1.24
C CYS A 37 -21.32 -18.90 1.71
N GLY A 38 -20.40 -17.98 2.02
CA GLY A 38 -20.73 -16.65 2.54
C GLY A 38 -21.28 -16.64 3.97
N ALA A 39 -21.46 -17.81 4.61
CA ALA A 39 -21.99 -17.88 5.96
C ALA A 39 -21.08 -17.17 6.96
N LYS A 40 -21.67 -16.43 7.90
CA LYS A 40 -20.96 -15.78 8.99
C LYS A 40 -20.44 -16.82 9.97
N ILE A 41 -19.17 -16.74 10.29
CA ILE A 41 -18.52 -17.62 11.26
C ILE A 41 -18.64 -16.95 12.63
N SER A 42 -19.48 -17.54 13.48
CA SER A 42 -19.79 -17.00 14.82
C SER A 42 -18.80 -17.41 15.91
N ASP A 43 -17.78 -18.20 15.57
CA ASP A 43 -16.76 -18.65 16.52
C ASP A 43 -15.91 -17.48 17.03
N PRO A 44 -15.88 -17.21 18.36
CA PRO A 44 -15.15 -16.06 18.92
C PRO A 44 -13.66 -16.13 18.66
N ASN A 45 -13.04 -17.30 18.79
CA ASN A 45 -11.60 -17.47 18.57
C ASN A 45 -11.24 -17.20 17.10
N TYR A 46 -12.07 -17.64 16.16
CA TYR A 46 -11.92 -17.33 14.75
C TYR A 46 -12.06 -15.83 14.49
N GLN A 47 -13.04 -15.17 15.09
CA GLN A 47 -13.26 -13.73 14.91
C GLN A 47 -12.09 -12.90 15.43
N GLU A 48 -11.52 -13.26 16.58
CA GLU A 48 -10.33 -12.61 17.14
C GLU A 48 -9.12 -12.79 16.23
N ARG A 49 -8.82 -14.01 15.80
CA ARG A 49 -7.73 -14.28 14.83
C ARG A 49 -7.93 -13.53 13.52
N ALA A 50 -9.18 -13.48 13.04
CA ALA A 50 -9.50 -12.76 11.82
C ALA A 50 -9.33 -11.25 11.96
N ALA A 51 -9.66 -10.69 13.14
CA ALA A 51 -9.41 -9.29 13.45
C ALA A 51 -7.90 -8.98 13.49
N GLN A 52 -7.10 -9.83 14.14
CA GLN A 52 -5.64 -9.66 14.19
C GLN A 52 -5.01 -9.73 12.79
N THR A 53 -5.45 -10.68 11.97
CA THR A 53 -4.95 -10.84 10.60
C THR A 53 -5.33 -9.65 9.71
N ARG A 54 -6.55 -9.11 9.84
CA ARG A 54 -6.95 -7.87 9.16
C ARG A 54 -6.09 -6.69 9.57
N LEU A 55 -5.87 -6.49 10.87
CA LEU A 55 -5.04 -5.39 11.37
C LEU A 55 -3.61 -5.46 10.83
N ALA A 56 -3.02 -6.66 10.78
CA ALA A 56 -1.70 -6.87 10.20
C ALA A 56 -1.68 -6.55 8.69
N ALA A 57 -2.65 -7.06 7.94
CA ALA A 57 -2.77 -6.80 6.50
C ALA A 57 -2.95 -5.31 6.19
N ASP A 58 -3.81 -4.62 6.96
CA ASP A 58 -4.04 -3.17 6.81
C ASP A 58 -2.78 -2.36 7.11
N ALA A 59 -1.99 -2.74 8.11
CA ALA A 59 -0.73 -2.07 8.42
C ALA A 59 0.28 -2.22 7.28
N THR A 60 0.40 -3.43 6.71
CA THR A 60 1.28 -3.69 5.57
C THR A 60 0.84 -2.91 4.32
N GLU A 61 -0.46 -2.89 4.03
CA GLU A 61 -0.98 -2.18 2.86
C GLU A 61 -0.84 -0.66 3.01
N ARG A 62 -1.08 -0.10 4.21
CA ARG A 62 -0.82 1.31 4.49
C ARG A 62 0.64 1.69 4.28
N ALA A 63 1.58 0.85 4.74
CA ALA A 63 3.01 1.08 4.52
C ALA A 63 3.37 1.06 3.03
N ARG A 64 2.77 0.15 2.25
CA ARG A 64 2.95 0.07 0.80
C ARG A 64 2.43 1.32 0.09
N ILE A 65 1.21 1.75 0.42
CA ILE A 65 0.61 2.96 -0.16
C ILE A 65 1.44 4.19 0.21
N ALA A 66 1.91 4.31 1.45
CA ALA A 66 2.78 5.40 1.87
C ALA A 66 4.08 5.46 1.05
N ALA A 67 4.71 4.31 0.79
CA ALA A 67 5.91 4.24 -0.05
C ALA A 67 5.65 4.68 -1.49
N ILE A 68 4.51 4.29 -2.07
CA ILE A 68 4.11 4.73 -3.42
C ILE A 68 3.92 6.25 -3.46
N ILE A 69 3.18 6.82 -2.50
CA ILE A 69 2.94 8.26 -2.41
C ILE A 69 4.26 9.03 -2.25
N GLN A 70 5.19 8.53 -1.43
CA GLN A 70 6.49 9.15 -1.23
C GLN A 70 7.31 9.18 -2.53
N GLU A 71 7.30 8.09 -3.29
CA GLU A 71 8.04 7.99 -4.55
C GLU A 71 7.41 8.86 -5.66
N GLU A 72 6.09 8.88 -5.78
CA GLU A 72 5.39 9.79 -6.70
C GLU A 72 5.61 11.26 -6.35
N GLY A 73 5.61 11.59 -5.06
CA GLY A 73 5.97 12.91 -4.55
C GLY A 73 7.39 13.31 -4.94
N ARG A 74 8.35 12.39 -4.82
CA ARG A 74 9.76 12.58 -5.21
C ARG A 74 9.88 12.89 -6.70
N TYR A 75 9.25 12.09 -7.57
CA TYR A 75 9.26 12.35 -9.01
C TYR A 75 8.54 13.64 -9.39
N GLY A 76 7.42 13.97 -8.73
CA GLY A 76 6.71 15.22 -8.94
C GLY A 76 7.55 16.45 -8.57
N VAL A 77 8.30 16.39 -7.46
CA VAL A 77 9.24 17.44 -7.05
C VAL A 77 10.39 17.59 -8.03
N LEU A 78 11.01 16.47 -8.45
CA LEU A 78 12.09 16.48 -9.45
C LEU A 78 11.63 17.06 -10.79
N GLY A 79 10.43 16.71 -11.24
CA GLY A 79 9.83 17.28 -12.45
C GLY A 79 9.64 18.80 -12.37
N ARG A 80 9.17 19.31 -11.22
CA ARG A 80 9.05 20.76 -10.97
C ARG A 80 10.42 21.46 -10.93
N LEU A 81 11.41 20.87 -10.28
CA LEU A 81 12.79 21.39 -10.23
C LEU A 81 13.41 21.44 -11.63
N LYS A 82 13.24 20.39 -12.44
CA LYS A 82 13.76 20.35 -13.83
C LYS A 82 13.09 21.39 -14.73
N ARG A 83 11.78 21.63 -14.58
CA ARG A 83 11.08 22.73 -15.28
C ARG A 83 11.58 24.10 -14.84
N ARG A 84 11.79 24.32 -13.53
CA ARG A 84 12.39 25.56 -13.01
C ARG A 84 13.80 25.77 -13.56
N ALA A 85 14.66 24.75 -13.53
CA ALA A 85 16.01 24.82 -14.09
C ALA A 85 16.01 25.09 -15.61
N LYS A 86 15.05 24.54 -16.36
CA LYS A 86 14.90 24.78 -17.80
C LYS A 86 14.26 26.14 -18.13
N GLY A 87 13.49 26.72 -17.21
CA GLY A 87 12.82 28.02 -17.36
C GLY A 87 13.72 29.25 -17.11
N VAL A 88 15.00 29.06 -16.78
CA VAL A 88 15.95 30.15 -16.50
C VAL A 88 16.66 30.68 -17.77
N THR A 89 16.32 30.20 -18.97
CA THR A 89 16.89 30.68 -20.24
C THR A 89 15.97 31.61 -21.04
N GLY A 90 14.95 32.22 -20.42
CA GLY A 90 14.05 33.15 -21.11
C GLY A 90 13.32 34.07 -20.15
N ALA A 91 14.02 35.02 -19.55
CA ALA A 91 13.37 36.13 -18.86
C ALA A 91 12.61 36.99 -19.91
N PRO A 92 11.37 37.42 -19.65
CA PRO A 92 10.73 38.42 -20.50
C PRO A 92 11.57 39.70 -20.45
N GLN A 93 11.98 40.19 -21.62
CA GLN A 93 12.56 41.52 -21.77
C GLN A 93 11.49 42.51 -21.28
N VAL A 94 11.71 43.12 -20.12
CA VAL A 94 10.90 44.26 -19.69
C VAL A 94 11.38 45.43 -20.54
N GLU A 95 10.57 45.84 -21.53
CA GLU A 95 10.83 47.06 -22.28
C GLU A 95 10.91 48.25 -21.29
N PRO A 96 11.93 49.13 -21.41
CA PRO A 96 12.07 50.26 -20.53
C PRO A 96 10.90 51.24 -20.72
N LEU A 97 10.28 51.66 -19.62
CA LEU A 97 9.21 52.64 -19.60
C LEU A 97 9.64 53.93 -20.33
N ASN A 98 8.83 54.38 -21.29
CA ASN A 98 9.06 55.61 -22.04
C ASN A 98 8.83 56.83 -21.13
N PRO A 99 9.82 57.71 -20.91
CA PRO A 99 9.68 58.85 -20.01
C PRO A 99 8.83 60.01 -20.56
N ASN A 100 8.25 59.91 -21.78
CA ASN A 100 7.45 60.97 -22.40
C ASN A 100 5.93 60.85 -22.17
N GLU A 101 5.45 59.98 -21.28
CA GLU A 101 4.02 59.84 -20.95
C GLU A 101 3.65 60.48 -19.58
N LEU A 102 4.30 61.60 -19.21
CA LEU A 102 4.00 62.40 -18.01
C LEU A 102 3.68 63.86 -18.35
#